data_AF-A6DTT6-F1
#
_entry.id   AF-A6DTT6-F1
#
_cell.length_a   1.000
_cell.length_b   1.000
_cell.length_c   1.000
_cell.angle_alpha   90.00
_cell.angle_beta   90.00
_cell.angle_gamma   90.00
#
_symmetry.space_group_name_H-M   'P 1'
#
loop_
_entity.id
_entity.type
_entity.pdbx_description
1 polymer ?
#
loop_
_entity_poly.entity_id
_entity_poly.type
_entity_poly.pdbx_seq_one_letter_code
_entity_poly.pdbx_strand_id
1 'polypeptide(L)'
;MKIIFSIILILGLFFNQEGIQKQQDDSQMIVLNEDLPPSIAVTSIALGPLKGMVSAGLMWRAIDKEDKKEYMESYQLSKMITALQPRYSSAWVQQAFTLSFNIAAYHKRPEERWQWIMRGIEILRDEGLTYNPNDADIRHEIMRTIKDKIQGTDKDSLFMKNEWTKVMLEYFDDGSPEELERLRKAAKTLEELKTRPYINELAEVALSNGIDLYDFKSSPPQLDPNYVGYLFGGRFPNDKQFPLVKTAVINLYFFHRRQKIERDLKFSIERMIEINQELGPFDWRSHIATALYWGYEENFEDYDTKAKLDYTPMTVALMLDNFYEGKLYYNKEYDVFTRSPNIAALARIHRYYDALLEFEQSRRNHKSHEYFLQRAITICYNMNQSEAARELFFHYKENNYNGSEEKDITFNEFILGAMVSTLKSNTFKENKALIESVLISSIRNAEAGNFEMSQGLRNRAMLMYRVHQKEWGKTSQKLPKFQFLEKSAKLSLAGNDESRLERMEKSLSEAIKSKRKKIATH
;
A
#
# COMPACT_ATOMS: atom_id res chain seq x y z
N MET A 1 49.46 7.30 38.29
CA MET A 1 48.78 7.51 36.98
C MET A 1 47.40 6.84 36.91
N LYS A 2 47.25 5.53 37.20
CA LYS A 2 45.94 4.83 37.20
C LYS A 2 44.90 5.37 38.21
N ILE A 3 45.35 5.81 39.39
CA ILE A 3 44.47 6.39 40.43
C ILE A 3 43.93 7.76 40.00
N ILE A 4 44.78 8.58 39.37
CA ILE A 4 44.40 9.92 38.87
C ILE A 4 43.36 9.81 37.75
N PHE A 5 43.52 8.84 36.85
CA PHE A 5 42.56 8.58 35.78
C PHE A 5 41.20 8.11 36.31
N SER A 6 41.20 7.30 37.38
CA SER A 6 39.98 6.83 38.04
C SER A 6 39.27 7.97 38.78
N ILE A 7 40.02 8.88 39.42
CA ILE A 7 39.48 10.07 40.10
C ILE A 7 38.90 11.06 39.08
N ILE A 8 39.52 11.24 37.91
CA ILE A 8 39.01 12.11 36.84
C ILE A 8 37.70 11.55 36.25
N LEU A 9 37.59 10.22 36.08
CA LEU A 9 36.35 9.56 35.65
C LEU A 9 35.23 9.73 36.68
N ILE A 10 35.54 9.58 37.98
CA ILE A 10 34.58 9.78 39.06
C ILE A 10 34.15 11.26 39.15
N LEU A 11 35.09 12.20 39.03
CA LEU A 11 34.78 13.64 39.01
C LEU A 11 33.95 14.03 37.78
N GLY A 12 34.22 13.45 36.60
CA GLY A 12 33.40 13.63 35.41
C GLY A 12 31.96 13.14 35.57
N LEU A 13 31.74 12.09 36.37
CA LEU A 13 30.40 11.63 36.76
C LEU A 13 29.72 12.57 37.78
N PHE A 14 30.48 13.23 38.66
CA PHE A 14 29.96 14.22 39.61
C PHE A 14 29.57 15.55 38.93
N PHE A 15 30.32 16.03 37.95
CA PHE A 15 30.03 17.28 37.25
C PHE A 15 28.91 17.16 36.19
N ASN A 16 28.53 15.94 35.83
CA ASN A 16 27.43 15.68 34.90
C ASN A 16 26.15 15.20 35.62
N GLN A 17 25.99 15.55 36.89
CA GLN A 17 24.84 15.12 37.70
C GLN A 17 23.50 15.57 37.10
N GLU A 18 23.39 16.77 36.52
CA GLU A 18 22.16 17.21 35.86
C GLU A 18 21.83 16.39 34.60
N GLY A 19 22.86 16.04 33.81
CA GLY A 19 22.70 15.16 32.65
C GLY A 19 22.32 13.73 33.05
N ILE A 20 22.90 13.21 34.13
CA ILE A 20 22.60 11.89 34.70
C ILE A 20 21.20 11.87 35.33
N GLN A 21 20.78 12.95 36.01
CA GLN A 21 19.45 13.09 36.62
C GLN A 21 18.37 13.13 35.54
N LYS A 22 18.57 13.93 34.47
CA LYS A 22 17.67 13.97 33.31
C LYS A 22 17.58 12.62 32.60
N GLN A 23 18.72 11.93 32.49
CA GLN A 23 18.79 10.57 31.92
C GLN A 23 18.17 9.52 32.86
N GLN A 24 18.16 9.73 34.18
CA GLN A 24 17.51 8.88 35.19
C GLN A 24 15.99 9.09 35.24
N ASP A 25 15.49 10.32 35.15
CA ASP A 25 14.05 10.62 35.02
C ASP A 25 13.49 10.02 33.72
N ASP A 26 14.23 10.15 32.61
CA ASP A 26 13.92 9.47 31.35
C ASP A 26 13.95 7.93 31.51
N SER A 27 14.83 7.39 32.36
CA SER A 27 14.94 5.95 32.63
C SER A 27 13.84 5.43 33.55
N GLN A 28 13.33 6.21 34.50
CA GLN A 28 12.23 5.81 35.38
C GLN A 28 10.89 5.73 34.61
N MET A 29 10.69 6.57 33.60
CA MET A 29 9.53 6.49 32.69
C MET A 29 9.54 5.24 31.77
N ILE A 30 10.66 4.51 31.69
CA ILE A 30 10.87 3.38 30.79
C ILE A 30 10.55 2.02 31.46
N VAL A 31 10.43 1.96 32.79
CA VAL A 31 10.34 0.70 33.53
C VAL A 31 8.90 0.33 33.86
N LEU A 32 8.12 -0.04 32.84
CA LEU A 32 6.92 -0.89 32.98
C LEU A 32 6.67 -1.61 31.64
N ASN A 33 7.62 -2.42 31.18
CA ASN A 33 7.35 -3.43 30.16
C ASN A 33 7.28 -4.79 30.85
N GLU A 34 6.07 -5.32 31.05
CA GLU A 34 5.80 -6.56 31.78
C GLU A 34 6.43 -7.80 31.10
N ASP A 35 6.81 -7.69 29.82
CA ASP A 35 7.41 -8.78 29.03
C ASP A 35 8.94 -8.88 29.15
N LEU A 36 9.59 -7.98 29.90
CA LEU A 36 11.00 -8.10 30.20
C LEU A 36 11.21 -9.03 31.39
N PRO A 37 12.14 -10.01 31.31
CA PRO A 37 12.58 -10.75 32.49
C PRO A 37 12.88 -9.77 33.62
N PRO A 38 12.34 -9.96 34.84
CA PRO A 38 12.49 -9.01 35.96
C PRO A 38 13.95 -8.64 36.26
N SER A 39 14.89 -9.54 35.95
CA SER A 39 16.32 -9.30 36.03
C SER A 39 16.80 -8.19 35.10
N ILE A 40 16.24 -8.03 33.90
CA ILE A 40 16.64 -7.00 32.92
C ILE A 40 16.08 -5.63 33.30
N ALA A 41 14.84 -5.57 33.80
CA ALA A 41 14.22 -4.33 34.30
C ALA A 41 15.00 -3.75 35.49
N VAL A 42 15.38 -4.62 36.45
CA VAL A 42 16.24 -4.25 37.59
C VAL A 42 17.66 -3.87 37.13
N THR A 43 18.20 -4.56 36.12
CA THR A 43 19.54 -4.27 35.57
C THR A 43 19.60 -2.94 34.82
N SER A 44 18.53 -2.55 34.12
CA SER A 44 18.45 -1.27 33.39
C SER A 44 18.54 -0.06 34.33
N ILE A 45 17.91 -0.16 35.51
CA ILE A 45 18.03 0.84 36.59
C ILE A 45 19.41 0.79 37.25
N ALA A 46 19.94 -0.42 37.50
CA ALA A 46 21.17 -0.61 38.28
C ALA A 46 22.47 -0.27 37.55
N LEU A 47 22.53 -0.37 36.21
CA LEU A 47 23.79 -0.23 35.46
C LEU A 47 24.23 1.21 35.20
N GLY A 48 23.35 2.21 35.27
CA GLY A 48 23.70 3.61 35.03
C GLY A 48 24.51 3.78 33.72
N PRO A 49 25.67 4.46 33.73
CA PRO A 49 26.53 4.64 32.54
C PRO A 49 27.05 3.33 31.91
N LEU A 50 27.12 2.21 32.66
CA LEU A 50 27.65 0.94 32.16
C LEU A 50 26.73 0.29 31.11
N LYS A 51 25.46 0.71 31.03
CA LYS A 51 24.51 0.19 30.03
C LYS A 51 25.01 0.38 28.59
N GLY A 52 25.75 1.46 28.32
CA GLY A 52 26.37 1.70 27.01
C GLY A 52 27.43 0.66 26.65
N MET A 53 28.29 0.31 27.60
CA MET A 53 29.35 -0.69 27.38
C MET A 53 28.77 -2.10 27.22
N VAL A 54 27.77 -2.44 28.04
CA VAL A 54 27.07 -3.73 27.92
C VAL A 54 26.37 -3.83 26.57
N SER A 55 25.66 -2.78 26.15
CA SER A 55 24.97 -2.73 24.85
C SER A 55 25.94 -2.84 23.69
N ALA A 56 27.10 -2.17 23.75
CA ALA A 56 28.15 -2.30 22.74
C ALA A 56 28.70 -3.74 22.65
N GLY A 57 28.94 -4.40 23.80
CA GLY A 57 29.38 -5.80 23.84
C GLY A 57 28.31 -6.77 23.30
N LEU A 58 27.04 -6.55 23.63
CA LEU A 58 25.92 -7.31 23.08
C LEU A 58 25.80 -7.12 21.56
N MET A 59 25.97 -5.89 21.07
CA MET A 59 25.93 -5.56 19.64
C MET A 59 27.01 -6.31 18.87
N TRP A 60 28.25 -6.30 19.37
CA TRP A 60 29.35 -7.04 18.73
C TRP A 60 29.06 -8.55 18.65
N ARG A 61 28.46 -9.12 19.71
CA ARG A 61 28.02 -10.52 19.71
C ARG A 61 26.86 -10.77 18.75
N ALA A 62 25.91 -9.84 18.64
CA ALA A 62 24.78 -9.96 17.72
C ALA A 62 25.28 -10.02 16.27
N ILE A 63 26.23 -9.13 15.91
CA ILE A 63 26.87 -9.12 14.59
C ILE A 63 27.61 -10.44 14.31
N ASP A 64 28.41 -10.95 15.27
CA ASP A 64 29.08 -12.26 15.13
C ASP A 64 28.08 -13.41 14.91
N LYS A 65 26.90 -13.34 15.54
CA LYS A 65 25.83 -14.32 15.32
C LYS A 65 25.17 -14.18 13.95
N GLU A 66 24.96 -12.96 13.46
CA GLU A 66 24.49 -12.72 12.09
C GLU A 66 25.45 -13.25 11.04
N ASP A 67 26.75 -13.01 11.19
CA ASP A 67 27.80 -13.52 10.29
C ASP A 67 27.80 -15.05 10.24
N LYS A 68 27.50 -15.70 11.38
CA LYS A 68 27.37 -17.15 11.51
C LYS A 68 26.00 -17.69 11.09
N LYS A 69 25.08 -16.83 10.66
CA LYS A 69 23.68 -17.18 10.30
C LYS A 69 22.85 -17.71 11.47
N GLU A 70 23.27 -17.43 12.69
CA GLU A 70 22.57 -17.72 13.95
C GLU A 70 21.59 -16.58 14.27
N TYR A 71 20.59 -16.37 13.40
CA TYR A 71 19.74 -15.18 13.44
C TYR A 71 18.81 -15.10 14.63
N MET A 72 18.37 -16.25 15.17
CA MET A 72 17.51 -16.25 16.35
C MET A 72 18.31 -15.77 17.56
N GLU A 73 19.55 -16.21 17.70
CA GLU A 73 20.49 -15.75 18.72
C GLU A 73 20.81 -14.26 18.56
N SER A 74 21.07 -13.79 17.33
CA SER A 74 21.22 -12.34 17.06
C SER A 74 19.98 -11.57 17.51
N TYR A 75 18.79 -12.01 17.10
CA TYR A 75 17.52 -11.38 17.46
C TYR A 75 17.32 -11.28 18.98
N GLN A 76 17.65 -12.33 19.75
CA GLN A 76 17.57 -12.29 21.21
C GLN A 76 18.55 -11.26 21.81
N LEU A 77 19.77 -11.17 21.27
CA LEU A 77 20.75 -10.18 21.71
C LEU A 77 20.26 -8.76 21.39
N SER A 78 19.74 -8.50 20.19
CA SER A 78 19.16 -7.21 19.82
C SER A 78 17.97 -6.83 20.71
N LYS A 79 17.13 -7.81 21.10
CA LYS A 79 16.04 -7.59 22.08
C LYS A 79 16.56 -7.14 23.44
N MET A 80 17.69 -7.70 23.89
CA MET A 80 18.34 -7.25 25.13
C MET A 80 18.89 -5.83 24.99
N ILE A 81 19.43 -5.47 23.82
CA ILE A 81 19.92 -4.11 23.56
C ILE A 81 18.76 -3.11 23.61
N THR A 82 17.64 -3.39 22.96
CA THR A 82 16.48 -2.48 22.97
C THR A 82 15.84 -2.38 24.36
N ALA A 83 15.92 -3.43 25.18
CA ALA A 83 15.52 -3.38 26.59
C ALA A 83 16.43 -2.47 27.45
N LEU A 84 17.74 -2.48 27.18
CA LEU A 84 18.72 -1.67 27.91
C LEU A 84 18.78 -0.21 27.41
N GLN A 85 18.53 -0.01 26.11
CA GLN A 85 18.64 1.26 25.40
C GLN A 85 17.50 1.44 24.39
N PRO A 86 16.25 1.64 24.85
CA PRO A 86 15.09 1.69 23.96
C PRO A 86 15.09 2.90 23.02
N ARG A 87 15.84 3.95 23.33
CA ARG A 87 16.01 5.12 22.43
C ARG A 87 17.11 4.94 21.37
N TYR A 88 17.71 3.75 21.26
CA TYR A 88 18.71 3.46 20.25
C TYR A 88 18.05 2.83 19.02
N SER A 89 17.61 3.68 18.08
CA SER A 89 16.81 3.27 16.91
C SER A 89 17.48 2.18 16.04
N SER A 90 18.81 2.21 15.89
CA SER A 90 19.53 1.22 15.08
C SER A 90 19.37 -0.22 15.57
N ALA A 91 19.21 -0.45 16.88
CA ALA A 91 18.98 -1.80 17.41
C ALA A 91 17.58 -2.31 17.06
N TRP A 92 16.57 -1.45 17.03
CA TRP A 92 15.23 -1.79 16.56
C TRP A 92 15.22 -2.10 15.06
N VAL A 93 15.88 -1.27 14.26
CA VAL A 93 16.04 -1.46 12.80
C VAL A 93 16.72 -2.80 12.51
N GLN A 94 17.83 -3.11 13.20
CA GLN A 94 18.52 -4.39 13.04
C GLN A 94 17.63 -5.57 13.45
N GLN A 95 16.91 -5.45 14.56
CA GLN A 95 16.00 -6.48 15.03
C GLN A 95 14.92 -6.81 13.98
N ALA A 96 14.28 -5.78 13.43
CA ALA A 96 13.26 -5.92 12.40
C ALA A 96 13.84 -6.47 11.08
N PHE A 97 15.02 -6.00 10.69
CA PHE A 97 15.72 -6.52 9.51
C PHE A 97 16.00 -8.02 9.66
N THR A 98 16.51 -8.44 10.81
CA THR A 98 16.82 -9.85 11.07
C THR A 98 15.57 -10.73 11.06
N LEU A 99 14.41 -10.24 11.50
CA LEU A 99 13.14 -10.96 11.34
C LEU A 99 12.69 -11.02 9.87
N SER A 100 12.52 -9.86 9.23
CA SER A 100 11.86 -9.71 7.93
C SER A 100 12.70 -10.16 6.73
N PHE A 101 14.03 -10.10 6.85
CA PHE A 101 14.94 -10.44 5.77
C PHE A 101 15.68 -11.73 6.06
N ASN A 102 16.32 -11.83 7.22
CA ASN A 102 17.19 -12.97 7.51
C ASN A 102 16.38 -14.21 7.86
N ILE A 103 15.65 -14.21 8.98
CA ILE A 103 14.86 -15.37 9.43
C ILE A 103 13.82 -15.75 8.37
N ALA A 104 13.06 -14.77 7.86
CA ALA A 104 12.08 -15.01 6.81
C ALA A 104 12.67 -15.65 5.53
N ALA A 105 13.95 -15.47 5.22
CA ALA A 105 14.56 -16.12 4.04
C ALA A 105 14.81 -17.63 4.22
N TYR A 106 14.87 -18.14 5.45
CA TYR A 106 15.06 -19.58 5.71
C TYR A 106 13.76 -20.38 5.65
N HIS A 107 12.61 -19.71 5.72
CA HIS A 107 11.31 -20.35 5.63
C HIS A 107 10.92 -20.60 4.18
N LYS A 108 10.55 -21.86 3.88
CA LYS A 108 10.13 -22.28 2.52
C LYS A 108 8.68 -21.93 2.22
N ARG A 109 7.83 -21.89 3.25
CA ARG A 109 6.39 -21.67 3.14
C ARG A 109 6.07 -20.18 3.25
N PRO A 110 5.34 -19.59 2.30
CA PRO A 110 5.04 -18.16 2.32
C PRO A 110 4.27 -17.73 3.58
N GLU A 111 3.44 -18.60 4.15
CA GLU A 111 2.71 -18.34 5.40
C GLU A 111 3.65 -18.13 6.60
N GLU A 112 4.72 -18.92 6.68
CA GLU A 112 5.76 -18.77 7.71
C GLU A 112 6.57 -17.50 7.49
N ARG A 113 6.94 -17.20 6.22
CA ARG A 113 7.66 -15.96 5.85
C ARG A 113 6.84 -14.72 6.25
N TRP A 114 5.53 -14.74 5.98
CA TRP A 114 4.60 -13.65 6.28
C TRP A 114 4.59 -13.28 7.76
N GLN A 115 4.55 -14.27 8.66
CA GLN A 115 4.56 -14.02 10.11
C GLN A 115 5.81 -13.26 10.55
N TRP A 116 6.99 -13.61 10.03
CA TRP A 116 8.24 -12.93 10.37
C TRP A 116 8.33 -11.53 9.76
N ILE A 117 7.86 -11.34 8.52
CA ILE A 117 7.79 -10.03 7.87
C ILE A 117 6.88 -9.10 8.66
N MET A 118 5.68 -9.58 9.03
CA MET A 118 4.74 -8.79 9.83
C MET A 118 5.29 -8.48 11.21
N ARG A 119 5.92 -9.44 11.90
CA ARG A 119 6.52 -9.18 13.21
C ARG A 119 7.62 -8.13 13.15
N GLY A 120 8.43 -8.10 12.09
CA GLY A 120 9.43 -7.04 11.90
C GLY A 120 8.80 -5.66 11.75
N ILE A 121 7.70 -5.53 10.99
CA ILE A 121 6.94 -4.27 10.86
C ILE A 121 6.32 -3.87 12.20
N GLU A 122 5.69 -4.80 12.90
CA GLU A 122 5.01 -4.57 14.19
C GLU A 122 5.99 -4.11 15.27
N ILE A 123 7.17 -4.73 15.39
CA ILE A 123 8.18 -4.28 16.37
C ILE A 123 8.56 -2.82 16.13
N LEU A 124 8.80 -2.42 14.88
CA LEU A 124 9.16 -1.05 14.56
C LEU A 124 8.01 -0.09 14.88
N ARG A 125 6.79 -0.44 14.44
CA ARG A 125 5.59 0.39 14.58
C ARG A 125 5.11 0.53 16.01
N ASP A 126 4.99 -0.58 16.73
CA ASP A 126 4.29 -0.65 18.02
C ASP A 126 5.24 -0.43 19.20
N GLU A 127 6.50 -0.87 19.08
CA GLU A 127 7.49 -0.77 20.15
C GLU A 127 8.54 0.31 19.82
N GLY A 128 9.19 0.21 18.65
CA GLY A 128 10.27 1.10 18.24
C GLY A 128 9.87 2.58 18.20
N LEU A 129 8.78 2.92 17.51
CA LEU A 129 8.26 4.30 17.43
C LEU A 129 7.66 4.82 18.73
N THR A 130 7.23 3.93 19.64
CA THR A 130 6.77 4.34 20.98
C THR A 130 7.93 4.95 21.78
N TYR A 131 9.13 4.36 21.69
CA TYR A 131 10.32 4.89 22.36
C TYR A 131 11.08 5.94 21.53
N ASN A 132 10.91 5.93 20.21
CA ASN A 132 11.60 6.80 19.25
C ASN A 132 10.57 7.52 18.36
N PRO A 133 9.74 8.41 18.94
CA PRO A 133 8.70 9.09 18.17
C PRO A 133 9.33 9.89 17.04
N ASN A 134 8.79 9.76 15.84
CA ASN A 134 9.26 10.42 14.62
C ASN A 134 10.73 10.13 14.24
N ASP A 135 11.32 9.00 14.64
CA ASP A 135 12.64 8.60 14.11
C ASP A 135 12.53 8.14 12.65
N ALA A 136 13.29 8.79 11.76
CA ALA A 136 13.26 8.53 10.32
C ALA A 136 13.85 7.16 9.95
N ASP A 137 14.87 6.68 10.66
CA ASP A 137 15.47 5.38 10.35
C ASP A 137 14.45 4.23 10.55
N ILE A 138 13.67 4.30 11.63
CA ILE A 138 12.58 3.33 11.89
C ILE A 138 11.48 3.42 10.83
N ARG A 139 11.02 4.62 10.51
CA ARG A 139 9.95 4.81 9.50
C ARG A 139 10.37 4.33 8.11
N HIS A 140 11.58 4.70 7.68
CA HIS A 140 12.14 4.26 6.42
C HIS A 140 12.38 2.75 6.38
N GLU A 141 12.75 2.11 7.50
CA GLU A 141 12.87 0.65 7.57
C GLU A 141 11.51 -0.06 7.43
N ILE A 142 10.42 0.51 7.97
CA ILE A 142 9.06 0.00 7.71
C ILE A 142 8.74 0.10 6.21
N MET A 143 8.98 1.26 5.61
CA MET A 143 8.77 1.48 4.17
C MET A 143 9.57 0.47 3.33
N ARG A 144 10.86 0.29 3.64
CA ARG A 144 11.76 -0.65 2.97
C ARG A 144 11.28 -2.08 3.09
N THR A 145 10.89 -2.49 4.29
CA THR A 145 10.39 -3.85 4.53
C THR A 145 9.15 -4.11 3.67
N ILE A 146 8.19 -3.19 3.63
CA ILE A 146 6.99 -3.34 2.80
C ILE A 146 7.37 -3.36 1.31
N LYS A 147 8.24 -2.46 0.87
CA LYS A 147 8.66 -2.38 -0.53
C LYS A 147 9.36 -3.67 -0.99
N ASP A 148 10.31 -4.17 -0.23
CA ASP A 148 11.16 -5.27 -0.65
C ASP A 148 10.50 -6.64 -0.43
N LYS A 149 9.73 -6.79 0.65
CA LYS A 149 9.17 -8.09 1.07
C LYS A 149 7.73 -8.31 0.63
N ILE A 150 6.94 -7.25 0.45
CA ILE A 150 5.53 -7.34 0.06
C ILE A 150 5.35 -6.88 -1.38
N GLN A 151 5.81 -5.68 -1.73
CA GLN A 151 5.66 -5.15 -3.09
C GLN A 151 6.56 -5.86 -4.11
N GLY A 152 7.72 -6.35 -3.67
CA GLY A 152 8.83 -6.84 -4.51
C GLY A 152 8.48 -7.91 -5.54
N THR A 153 9.49 -8.42 -6.23
CA THR A 153 9.31 -9.35 -7.36
C THR A 153 9.57 -10.82 -6.99
N ASP A 154 9.65 -11.15 -5.70
CA ASP A 154 9.74 -12.53 -5.21
C ASP A 154 8.52 -13.34 -5.68
N LYS A 155 8.73 -14.65 -5.91
CA LYS A 155 7.65 -15.57 -6.32
C LYS A 155 6.45 -15.55 -5.36
N ASP A 156 6.69 -15.25 -4.09
CA ASP A 156 5.67 -15.24 -3.04
C ASP A 156 5.04 -13.84 -2.87
N SER A 157 5.50 -12.81 -3.59
CA SER A 157 4.99 -11.45 -3.42
C SER A 157 3.49 -11.33 -3.67
N LEU A 158 2.92 -12.07 -4.63
CA LEU A 158 1.46 -12.04 -4.84
C LEU A 158 0.70 -12.53 -3.60
N PHE A 159 1.21 -13.58 -2.94
CA PHE A 159 0.67 -14.05 -1.67
C PHE A 159 0.79 -12.96 -0.60
N MET A 160 1.96 -12.34 -0.43
CA MET A 160 2.18 -11.29 0.57
C MET A 160 1.25 -10.09 0.37
N LYS A 161 1.07 -9.63 -0.87
CA LYS A 161 0.16 -8.53 -1.19
C LYS A 161 -1.29 -8.88 -0.84
N ASN A 162 -1.71 -10.12 -1.07
CA ASN A 162 -3.07 -10.57 -0.78
C ASN A 162 -3.30 -10.69 0.73
N GLU A 163 -2.36 -11.28 1.47
CA GLU A 163 -2.45 -11.36 2.93
C GLU A 163 -2.45 -9.98 3.57
N TRP A 164 -1.66 -9.03 3.05
CA TRP A 164 -1.74 -7.64 3.48
C TRP A 164 -3.14 -7.05 3.25
N THR A 165 -3.68 -7.20 2.03
CA THR A 165 -5.02 -6.69 1.73
C THR A 165 -6.07 -7.32 2.65
N LYS A 166 -5.97 -8.61 2.99
CA LYS A 166 -6.87 -9.27 3.96
C LYS A 166 -6.79 -8.64 5.34
N VAL A 167 -5.58 -8.38 5.85
CA VAL A 167 -5.40 -7.65 7.12
C VAL A 167 -6.07 -6.29 7.06
N MET A 168 -5.87 -5.53 5.97
CA MET A 168 -6.42 -4.19 5.84
C MET A 168 -7.94 -4.14 5.66
N LEU A 169 -8.58 -5.22 5.20
CA LEU A 169 -10.05 -5.33 5.13
C LEU A 169 -10.71 -5.33 6.51
N GLU A 170 -9.97 -5.56 7.59
CA GLU A 170 -10.48 -5.40 8.96
C GLU A 170 -10.61 -3.93 9.39
N TYR A 171 -9.97 -3.03 8.65
CA TYR A 171 -9.84 -1.61 8.98
C TYR A 171 -10.51 -0.71 7.95
N PHE A 172 -10.66 -1.15 6.70
CA PHE A 172 -11.22 -0.35 5.61
C PHE A 172 -12.25 -1.16 4.81
N ASP A 173 -13.34 -0.53 4.41
CA ASP A 173 -14.29 -1.13 3.46
C ASP A 173 -13.68 -1.17 2.07
N ASP A 174 -13.28 0.01 1.59
CA ASP A 174 -12.75 0.20 0.24
C ASP A 174 -11.42 0.96 0.22
N GLY A 175 -11.03 1.58 1.35
CA GLY A 175 -9.79 2.33 1.47
C GLY A 175 -9.74 3.58 0.59
N SER A 176 -10.89 4.05 0.07
CA SER A 176 -10.98 5.15 -0.86
C SER A 176 -10.78 6.52 -0.18
N PRO A 177 -10.37 7.57 -0.93
CA PRO A 177 -10.40 8.96 -0.46
C PRO A 177 -11.72 9.36 0.22
N GLU A 178 -12.85 8.86 -0.30
CA GLU A 178 -14.17 9.10 0.26
C GLU A 178 -14.37 8.42 1.63
N GLU A 179 -13.82 7.21 1.83
CA GLU A 179 -13.82 6.54 3.14
C GLU A 179 -12.95 7.29 4.15
N LEU A 180 -11.75 7.77 3.75
CA LEU A 180 -10.91 8.58 4.65
C LEU A 180 -11.62 9.84 5.13
N GLU A 181 -12.37 10.52 4.25
CA GLU A 181 -13.13 11.70 4.63
C GLU A 181 -14.27 11.37 5.62
N ARG A 182 -14.87 10.18 5.54
CA ARG A 182 -15.83 9.70 6.55
C ARG A 182 -15.12 9.43 7.89
N LEU A 183 -13.95 8.80 7.86
CA LEU A 183 -13.13 8.57 9.05
C LEU A 183 -12.65 9.88 9.70
N ARG A 184 -12.34 10.91 8.89
CA ARG A 184 -11.96 12.24 9.38
C ARG A 184 -13.10 12.90 10.15
N LYS A 185 -14.32 12.76 9.65
CA LYS A 185 -15.54 13.33 10.25
C LYS A 185 -16.07 12.55 11.46
N ALA A 186 -15.66 11.30 11.60
CA ALA A 186 -16.02 10.45 12.71
C ALA A 186 -15.59 11.07 14.04
N ALA A 187 -16.34 10.79 15.11
CA ALA A 187 -15.99 11.25 16.43
C ALA A 187 -14.58 10.76 16.84
N LYS A 188 -13.83 11.57 17.58
CA LYS A 188 -12.49 11.23 18.07
C LYS A 188 -12.53 10.56 19.44
N THR A 189 -13.54 10.89 20.25
CA THR A 189 -13.73 10.35 21.60
C THR A 189 -15.14 9.79 21.77
N LEU A 190 -15.29 8.90 22.77
CA LEU A 190 -16.60 8.37 23.13
C LEU A 190 -17.57 9.47 23.58
N GLU A 191 -17.07 10.50 24.28
CA GLU A 191 -17.88 11.64 24.69
C GLU A 191 -18.36 12.45 23.49
N GLU A 192 -17.51 12.68 22.49
CA GLU A 192 -17.95 13.31 21.25
C GLU A 192 -19.01 12.46 20.52
N LEU A 193 -18.82 11.13 20.48
CA LEU A 193 -19.79 10.22 19.87
C LEU A 193 -21.17 10.33 20.53
N LYS A 194 -21.24 10.35 21.87
CA LYS A 194 -22.50 10.46 22.63
C LYS A 194 -23.27 11.75 22.37
N THR A 195 -22.62 12.79 21.84
CA THR A 195 -23.28 14.04 21.42
C THR A 195 -23.84 13.97 20.00
N ARG A 196 -23.50 12.94 19.21
CA ARG A 196 -23.97 12.82 17.82
C ARG A 196 -25.46 12.48 17.78
N PRO A 197 -26.19 12.96 16.76
CA PRO A 197 -27.62 12.71 16.64
C PRO A 197 -27.98 11.23 16.74
N TYR A 198 -29.01 10.93 17.51
CA TYR A 198 -29.61 9.60 17.64
C TYR A 198 -28.76 8.53 18.36
N ILE A 199 -27.55 8.85 18.84
CA ILE A 199 -26.67 7.86 19.50
C ILE A 199 -27.22 7.44 20.86
N ASN A 200 -27.72 8.38 21.66
CA ASN A 200 -28.24 8.06 22.99
C ASN A 200 -29.53 7.24 22.88
N GLU A 201 -30.41 7.60 21.94
CA GLU A 201 -31.64 6.86 21.65
C GLU A 201 -31.33 5.44 21.12
N LEU A 202 -30.31 5.30 20.28
CA LEU A 202 -29.85 3.98 19.83
C LEU A 202 -29.29 3.16 21.00
N ALA A 203 -28.55 3.79 21.91
CA ALA A 203 -28.00 3.12 23.09
C ALA A 203 -29.09 2.65 24.05
N GLU A 204 -30.13 3.45 24.27
CA GLU A 204 -31.31 3.05 25.05
C GLU A 204 -32.04 1.85 24.43
N VAL A 205 -32.24 1.86 23.11
CA VAL A 205 -32.85 0.75 22.38
C VAL A 205 -32.00 -0.52 22.51
N ALA A 206 -30.69 -0.43 22.25
CA ALA A 206 -29.78 -1.56 22.38
C ALA A 206 -29.78 -2.13 23.81
N LEU A 207 -29.71 -1.26 24.81
CA LEU A 207 -29.70 -1.64 26.22
C LEU A 207 -31.00 -2.31 26.65
N SER A 208 -32.15 -1.87 26.13
CA SER A 208 -33.45 -2.53 26.38
C SER A 208 -33.50 -3.98 25.88
N ASN A 209 -32.62 -4.33 24.94
CA ASN A 209 -32.43 -5.69 24.42
C ASN A 209 -31.20 -6.39 25.03
N GLY A 210 -30.61 -5.84 26.11
CA GLY A 210 -29.46 -6.42 26.81
C GLY A 210 -28.12 -6.21 26.11
N ILE A 211 -28.03 -5.25 25.20
CA ILE A 211 -26.82 -4.98 24.40
C ILE A 211 -26.19 -3.67 24.87
N ASP A 212 -24.95 -3.74 25.34
CA ASP A 212 -24.13 -2.55 25.54
C ASP A 212 -23.58 -2.08 24.19
N LEU A 213 -24.09 -0.94 23.70
CA LEU A 213 -23.70 -0.36 22.42
C LEU A 213 -22.20 -0.01 22.34
N TYR A 214 -21.57 0.23 23.49
CA TYR A 214 -20.18 0.68 23.58
C TYR A 214 -19.20 -0.45 23.92
N ASP A 215 -19.69 -1.67 24.20
CA ASP A 215 -18.86 -2.86 24.26
C ASP A 215 -18.58 -3.39 22.85
N PHE A 216 -17.63 -2.73 22.17
CA PHE A 216 -17.24 -3.11 20.80
C PHE A 216 -16.57 -4.47 20.69
N LYS A 217 -16.13 -5.07 21.81
CA LYS A 217 -15.56 -6.42 21.79
C LYS A 217 -16.65 -7.46 21.64
N SER A 218 -17.75 -7.30 22.38
CA SER A 218 -18.89 -8.22 22.31
C SER A 218 -19.84 -7.91 21.17
N SER A 219 -19.96 -6.64 20.76
CA SER A 219 -20.90 -6.17 19.74
C SER A 219 -20.23 -5.16 18.78
N PRO A 220 -19.31 -5.62 17.91
CA PRO A 220 -18.67 -4.75 16.93
C PRO A 220 -19.70 -4.17 15.94
N PRO A 221 -19.72 -2.84 15.72
CA PRO A 221 -20.65 -2.21 14.78
C PRO A 221 -20.47 -2.66 13.35
N GLN A 222 -21.57 -2.86 12.61
CA GLN A 222 -21.55 -3.24 11.19
C GLN A 222 -22.60 -2.45 10.39
N LEU A 223 -22.34 -2.25 9.10
CA LEU A 223 -23.26 -1.60 8.16
C LEU A 223 -24.11 -2.62 7.39
N ASP A 224 -24.79 -3.50 8.11
CA ASP A 224 -25.66 -4.51 7.50
C ASP A 224 -26.99 -4.71 8.27
N PRO A 225 -28.03 -5.26 7.62
CA PRO A 225 -29.33 -5.44 8.23
C PRO A 225 -29.35 -6.38 9.45
N ASN A 226 -28.45 -7.35 9.55
CA ASN A 226 -28.41 -8.29 10.67
C ASN A 226 -27.92 -7.59 11.94
N TYR A 227 -26.91 -6.72 11.84
CA TYR A 227 -26.47 -5.92 12.98
C TYR A 227 -27.59 -4.99 13.48
N VAL A 228 -28.32 -4.37 12.54
CA VAL A 228 -29.50 -3.57 12.90
C VAL A 228 -30.56 -4.44 13.58
N GLY A 229 -30.91 -5.60 13.02
CA GLY A 229 -31.86 -6.50 13.65
C GLY A 229 -31.42 -6.94 15.05
N TYR A 230 -30.13 -7.23 15.25
CA TYR A 230 -29.53 -7.60 16.53
C TYR A 230 -29.75 -6.50 17.59
N LEU A 231 -29.42 -5.24 17.27
CA LEU A 231 -29.62 -4.10 18.20
C LEU A 231 -31.10 -3.91 18.63
N PHE A 232 -32.04 -4.37 17.80
CA PHE A 232 -33.48 -4.22 18.03
C PHE A 232 -34.15 -5.55 18.46
N GLY A 233 -33.38 -6.50 19.00
CA GLY A 233 -33.92 -7.75 19.56
C GLY A 233 -34.54 -8.67 18.51
N GLY A 234 -33.98 -8.70 17.30
CA GLY A 234 -34.45 -9.49 16.16
C GLY A 234 -35.60 -8.84 15.38
N ARG A 235 -35.95 -7.59 15.66
CA ARG A 235 -37.01 -6.84 14.97
C ARG A 235 -36.41 -5.83 14.00
N PHE A 236 -37.10 -5.59 12.88
CA PHE A 236 -36.72 -4.49 11.99
C PHE A 236 -37.28 -3.16 12.51
N PRO A 237 -36.49 -2.08 12.48
CA PRO A 237 -36.93 -0.75 12.88
C PRO A 237 -38.05 -0.24 11.97
N ASN A 238 -39.04 0.42 12.59
CA ASN A 238 -40.12 1.08 11.86
C ASN A 238 -39.69 2.44 11.27
N ASP A 239 -40.55 3.10 10.51
CA ASP A 239 -40.26 4.39 9.86
C ASP A 239 -39.78 5.48 10.83
N LYS A 240 -40.27 5.48 12.08
CA LYS A 240 -39.83 6.44 13.10
C LYS A 240 -38.42 6.13 13.63
N GLN A 241 -37.99 4.88 13.55
CA GLN A 241 -36.67 4.42 13.98
C GLN A 241 -35.63 4.43 12.86
N PHE A 242 -36.06 4.61 11.61
CA PHE A 242 -35.18 4.71 10.45
C PHE A 242 -34.06 5.76 10.59
N PRO A 243 -34.29 6.96 11.19
CA PRO A 243 -33.22 7.90 11.47
C PRO A 243 -32.11 7.36 12.38
N LEU A 244 -32.44 6.50 13.36
CA LEU A 244 -31.45 5.84 14.25
C LEU A 244 -30.52 4.95 13.43
N VAL A 245 -31.09 4.13 12.54
CA VAL A 245 -30.31 3.23 11.67
C VAL A 245 -29.45 4.02 10.70
N LYS A 246 -30.02 5.02 10.04
CA LYS A 246 -29.31 5.75 8.99
C LYS A 246 -28.19 6.62 9.56
N THR A 247 -28.37 7.19 10.75
CA THR A 247 -27.43 8.19 11.29
C THR A 247 -26.58 7.64 12.42
N ALA A 248 -27.19 7.07 13.47
CA ALA A 248 -26.45 6.65 14.65
C ALA A 248 -25.58 5.42 14.38
N VAL A 249 -26.09 4.41 13.67
CA VAL A 249 -25.28 3.22 13.31
C VAL A 249 -24.08 3.60 12.45
N ILE A 250 -24.24 4.53 11.50
CA ILE A 250 -23.12 5.03 10.68
C ILE A 250 -22.07 5.76 11.53
N ASN A 251 -22.51 6.63 12.46
CA ASN A 251 -21.57 7.34 13.36
C ASN A 251 -20.82 6.36 14.26
N LEU A 252 -21.54 5.39 14.86
CA LEU A 252 -20.95 4.35 15.70
C LEU A 252 -19.94 3.50 14.93
N TYR A 253 -20.28 3.12 13.71
CA TYR A 253 -19.44 2.33 12.82
C TYR A 253 -18.12 3.02 12.48
N PHE A 254 -18.18 4.25 11.95
CA PHE A 254 -16.96 4.99 11.59
C PHE A 254 -16.16 5.42 12.83
N PHE A 255 -16.81 5.68 13.97
CA PHE A 255 -16.11 5.86 15.24
C PHE A 255 -15.29 4.62 15.61
N HIS A 256 -15.93 3.45 15.68
CA HIS A 256 -15.25 2.21 16.03
C HIS A 256 -14.09 1.90 15.09
N ARG A 257 -14.32 2.06 13.78
CA ARG A 257 -13.28 1.84 12.77
C ARG A 257 -12.10 2.81 12.90
N ARG A 258 -12.37 4.11 13.12
CA ARG A 258 -11.32 5.09 13.42
C ARG A 258 -10.48 4.65 14.61
N GLN A 259 -11.14 4.25 15.72
CA GLN A 259 -10.45 3.77 16.92
C GLN A 259 -9.56 2.56 16.62
N LYS A 260 -10.04 1.58 15.83
CA LYS A 260 -9.22 0.45 15.40
C LYS A 260 -8.00 0.89 14.60
N ILE A 261 -8.16 1.77 13.62
CA ILE A 261 -7.04 2.26 12.78
C ILE A 261 -6.00 2.98 13.65
N GLU A 262 -6.43 3.91 14.49
CA GLU A 262 -5.53 4.71 15.34
C GLU A 262 -4.84 3.84 16.41
N ARG A 263 -5.55 2.87 16.98
CA ARG A 263 -5.01 2.00 18.03
C ARG A 263 -4.13 0.87 17.49
N ASP A 264 -4.58 0.16 16.47
CA ASP A 264 -3.96 -1.09 16.02
C ASP A 264 -2.91 -0.85 14.92
N LEU A 265 -3.19 0.08 13.99
CA LEU A 265 -2.25 0.42 12.92
C LEU A 265 -1.35 1.61 13.26
N LYS A 266 -1.60 2.29 14.39
CA LYS A 266 -0.90 3.51 14.80
C LYS A 266 -0.94 4.61 13.72
N PHE A 267 -1.99 4.62 12.90
CA PHE A 267 -2.17 5.63 11.87
C PHE A 267 -2.91 6.83 12.41
N SER A 268 -2.41 8.04 12.10
CA SER A 268 -3.19 9.27 12.23
C SER A 268 -4.05 9.45 10.99
N ILE A 269 -5.37 9.55 11.17
CA ILE A 269 -6.30 9.81 10.07
C ILE A 269 -5.93 11.10 9.31
N GLU A 270 -5.43 12.12 10.01
CA GLU A 270 -5.03 13.38 9.35
C GLU A 270 -3.80 13.20 8.47
N ARG A 271 -2.78 12.46 8.95
CA ARG A 271 -1.60 12.15 8.14
C ARG A 271 -1.95 11.26 6.95
N MET A 272 -2.89 10.33 7.11
CA MET A 272 -3.37 9.55 5.97
C MET A 272 -3.97 10.44 4.87
N ILE A 273 -4.69 11.49 5.27
CA ILE A 273 -5.32 12.42 4.34
C ILE A 273 -4.28 13.32 3.68
N GLU A 274 -3.32 13.82 4.44
CA GLU A 274 -2.16 14.56 3.94
C GLU A 274 -1.40 13.75 2.87
N ILE A 275 -1.00 12.52 3.19
CA ILE A 275 -0.30 11.62 2.25
C ILE A 275 -1.14 11.37 1.00
N ASN A 276 -2.45 11.17 1.16
CA ASN A 276 -3.35 10.97 0.03
C ASN A 276 -3.50 12.23 -0.84
N GLN A 277 -3.40 13.42 -0.25
CA GLN A 277 -3.40 14.69 -0.98
C GLN A 277 -2.08 14.91 -1.69
N GLU A 278 -0.94 14.61 -1.07
CA GLU A 278 0.38 14.86 -1.64
C GLU A 278 0.78 13.83 -2.71
N LEU A 279 0.61 12.55 -2.41
CA LEU A 279 1.13 11.45 -3.25
C LEU A 279 0.05 10.58 -3.89
N GLY A 280 -1.20 10.68 -3.43
CA GLY A 280 -2.29 9.79 -3.79
C GLY A 280 -2.97 10.13 -5.13
N PRO A 281 -4.26 9.79 -5.28
CA PRO A 281 -5.09 9.05 -4.33
C PRO A 281 -4.60 7.61 -4.18
N PHE A 282 -4.87 7.00 -3.02
CA PHE A 282 -4.56 5.61 -2.72
C PHE A 282 -5.82 4.79 -2.42
N ASP A 283 -5.71 3.49 -2.63
CA ASP A 283 -6.52 2.51 -1.94
C ASP A 283 -5.79 2.09 -0.67
N TRP A 284 -6.30 2.47 0.50
CA TRP A 284 -5.63 2.23 1.79
C TRP A 284 -5.62 0.76 2.24
N ARG A 285 -6.28 -0.12 1.48
CA ARG A 285 -6.11 -1.58 1.64
C ARG A 285 -4.82 -2.08 0.99
N SER A 286 -4.17 -1.24 0.19
CA SER A 286 -2.86 -1.51 -0.41
C SER A 286 -1.72 -1.26 0.58
N HIS A 287 -0.73 -2.14 0.58
CA HIS A 287 0.52 -1.97 1.31
C HIS A 287 1.31 -0.74 0.85
N ILE A 288 1.11 -0.30 -0.40
CA ILE A 288 1.78 0.88 -0.96
C ILE A 288 1.43 2.14 -0.17
N ALA A 289 0.16 2.32 0.19
CA ALA A 289 -0.30 3.46 0.99
C ALA A 289 0.38 3.48 2.37
N THR A 290 0.53 2.30 3.00
CA THR A 290 1.20 2.18 4.30
C THR A 290 2.71 2.43 4.22
N ALA A 291 3.36 1.93 3.18
CA ALA A 291 4.78 2.18 2.97
C ALA A 291 5.06 3.69 2.88
N LEU A 292 4.26 4.41 2.09
CA LEU A 292 4.36 5.86 1.92
C LEU A 292 3.91 6.61 3.18
N TYR A 293 2.91 6.14 3.92
CA TYR A 293 2.50 6.75 5.19
C TYR A 293 3.68 6.87 6.17
N TRP A 294 4.49 5.81 6.26
CA TRP A 294 5.65 5.80 7.14
C TRP A 294 6.83 6.56 6.53
N GLY A 295 7.23 6.24 5.30
CA GLY A 295 8.51 6.70 4.75
C GLY A 295 8.46 7.94 3.87
N TYR A 296 7.31 8.59 3.67
CA TYR A 296 7.27 9.89 3.01
C TYR A 296 7.79 10.99 3.93
N GLU A 297 8.72 11.77 3.40
CA GLU A 297 9.20 13.04 3.94
C GLU A 297 8.78 14.19 3.01
N GLU A 298 8.42 15.32 3.61
CA GLU A 298 7.96 16.53 2.91
C GLU A 298 9.10 17.18 2.12
N ASN A 299 10.29 17.29 2.73
CA ASN A 299 11.48 17.85 2.09
C ASN A 299 12.39 16.74 1.58
N PHE A 300 13.03 16.96 0.43
CA PHE A 300 13.91 15.96 -0.16
C PHE A 300 15.17 15.70 0.69
N GLU A 301 15.65 16.72 1.41
CA GLU A 301 16.80 16.62 2.31
C GLU A 301 16.56 15.70 3.51
N ASP A 302 15.30 15.49 3.89
CA ASP A 302 14.92 14.67 5.05
C ASP A 302 14.93 13.16 4.72
N TYR A 303 15.05 12.78 3.43
CA TYR A 303 15.18 11.38 3.02
C TYR A 303 16.55 10.76 3.35
N ASP A 304 17.56 11.58 3.66
CA ASP A 304 18.89 11.12 4.05
C ASP A 304 18.90 10.60 5.49
N THR A 305 19.07 9.29 5.62
CA THR A 305 19.18 8.64 6.94
C THR A 305 20.52 8.87 7.62
N LYS A 306 20.62 8.53 8.92
CA LYS A 306 21.91 8.55 9.66
C LYS A 306 22.96 7.63 9.00
N ALA A 307 22.51 6.61 8.28
CA ALA A 307 23.34 5.70 7.49
C ALA A 307 23.66 6.21 6.06
N LYS A 308 23.25 7.43 5.70
CA LYS A 308 23.40 8.05 4.37
C LYS A 308 22.74 7.25 3.23
N LEU A 309 21.60 6.62 3.52
CA LEU A 309 20.73 6.05 2.50
C LEU A 309 19.71 7.10 2.07
N ASP A 310 19.60 7.33 0.76
CA ASP A 310 18.59 8.17 0.10
C ASP A 310 17.36 7.32 -0.25
N TYR A 311 16.23 7.65 0.36
CA TYR A 311 14.96 6.95 0.17
C TYR A 311 14.05 7.55 -0.92
N THR A 312 14.46 8.65 -1.56
CA THR A 312 13.71 9.28 -2.67
C THR A 312 13.38 8.30 -3.80
N PRO A 313 14.32 7.45 -4.29
CA PRO A 313 14.01 6.50 -5.35
C PRO A 313 12.95 5.46 -4.94
N MET A 314 12.87 5.15 -3.64
CA MET A 314 11.88 4.21 -3.11
C MET A 314 10.49 4.84 -3.09
N THR A 315 10.37 6.11 -2.68
CA THR A 315 9.13 6.89 -2.77
C THR A 315 8.63 6.95 -4.19
N VAL A 316 9.50 7.32 -5.16
CA VAL A 316 9.15 7.31 -6.59
C VAL A 316 8.67 5.93 -7.03
N ALA A 317 9.40 4.87 -6.67
CA ALA A 317 9.03 3.50 -7.04
C ALA A 317 7.65 3.10 -6.50
N LEU A 318 7.33 3.45 -5.25
CA LEU A 318 6.03 3.16 -4.63
C LEU A 318 4.90 3.98 -5.27
N MET A 319 5.15 5.25 -5.62
CA MET A 319 4.18 6.05 -6.37
C MET A 319 3.89 5.45 -7.75
N LEU A 320 4.93 4.98 -8.44
CA LEU A 320 4.77 4.27 -9.71
C LEU A 320 4.02 2.95 -9.53
N ASP A 321 4.31 2.19 -8.49
CA ASP A 321 3.57 0.96 -8.14
C ASP A 321 2.09 1.26 -7.89
N ASN A 322 1.76 2.37 -7.19
CA ASN A 322 0.37 2.81 -7.02
C ASN A 322 -0.29 3.05 -8.39
N PHE A 323 0.38 3.74 -9.30
CA PHE A 323 -0.16 3.96 -10.64
C PHE A 323 -0.33 2.68 -11.46
N TYR A 324 0.60 1.73 -11.35
CA TYR A 324 0.54 0.48 -12.13
C TYR A 324 -0.48 -0.52 -11.59
N GLU A 325 -0.66 -0.62 -10.28
CA GLU A 325 -1.45 -1.69 -9.67
C GLU A 325 -2.18 -1.31 -8.36
N GLY A 326 -2.25 -0.02 -8.01
CA GLY A 326 -2.75 0.47 -6.73
C GLY A 326 -4.26 0.41 -6.53
N LYS A 327 -5.07 0.11 -7.54
CA LYS A 327 -6.53 -0.05 -7.39
C LYS A 327 -6.89 -1.51 -7.12
N LEU A 328 -7.58 -1.79 -6.01
CA LEU A 328 -7.95 -3.15 -5.59
C LEU A 328 -9.43 -3.46 -5.81
N TYR A 329 -9.69 -4.62 -6.41
CA TYR A 329 -11.01 -5.25 -6.47
C TYR A 329 -10.95 -6.57 -5.72
N TYR A 330 -11.87 -6.78 -4.79
CA TYR A 330 -11.98 -8.02 -4.02
C TYR A 330 -13.30 -8.71 -4.32
N ASN A 331 -13.21 -9.92 -4.89
CA ASN A 331 -14.36 -10.79 -5.06
C ASN A 331 -14.42 -11.76 -3.87
N LYS A 332 -15.32 -11.46 -2.91
CA LYS A 332 -15.54 -12.25 -1.69
C LYS A 332 -16.02 -13.67 -1.97
N GLU A 333 -16.79 -13.90 -3.03
CA GLU A 333 -17.37 -15.21 -3.37
C GLU A 333 -16.28 -16.22 -3.73
N TYR A 334 -15.23 -15.78 -4.42
CA TYR A 334 -14.14 -16.63 -4.89
C TYR A 334 -12.81 -16.41 -4.15
N ASP A 335 -12.78 -15.52 -3.15
CA ASP A 335 -11.57 -15.06 -2.47
C ASP A 335 -10.46 -14.59 -3.41
N VAL A 336 -10.82 -13.81 -4.45
CA VAL A 336 -9.88 -13.35 -5.48
C VAL A 336 -9.67 -11.84 -5.40
N PHE A 337 -8.40 -11.43 -5.32
CA PHE A 337 -7.97 -10.05 -5.47
C PHE A 337 -7.50 -9.76 -6.89
N THR A 338 -8.04 -8.70 -7.48
CA THR A 338 -7.58 -8.15 -8.76
C THR A 338 -7.00 -6.77 -8.54
N ARG A 339 -5.77 -6.56 -9.01
CA ARG A 339 -5.10 -5.26 -9.00
C ARG A 339 -5.20 -4.62 -10.39
N SER A 340 -5.39 -3.32 -10.42
CA SER A 340 -5.56 -2.54 -11.65
C SER A 340 -4.79 -1.21 -11.54
N PRO A 341 -4.40 -0.61 -12.68
CA PRO A 341 -3.81 0.72 -12.67
C PRO A 341 -4.68 1.76 -11.97
N ASN A 342 -4.05 2.60 -11.15
CA ASN A 342 -4.66 3.77 -10.51
C ASN A 342 -4.34 5.04 -11.30
N ILE A 343 -5.04 5.20 -12.43
CA ILE A 343 -4.86 6.32 -13.34
C ILE A 343 -5.15 7.70 -12.73
N ALA A 344 -5.84 7.77 -11.59
CA ALA A 344 -6.09 9.02 -10.88
C ALA A 344 -4.83 9.59 -10.21
N ALA A 345 -3.79 8.77 -9.99
CA ALA A 345 -2.50 9.20 -9.43
C ALA A 345 -1.58 9.87 -10.46
N LEU A 346 -1.93 9.85 -11.75
CA LEU A 346 -1.09 10.31 -12.85
C LEU A 346 -0.52 11.72 -12.63
N ALA A 347 -1.40 12.70 -12.39
CA ALA A 347 -1.01 14.10 -12.21
C ALA A 347 -0.11 14.31 -10.98
N ARG A 348 -0.34 13.55 -9.90
CA ARG A 348 0.47 13.63 -8.67
C ARG A 348 1.88 13.12 -8.89
N ILE A 349 2.03 12.03 -9.65
CA ILE A 349 3.34 11.51 -10.03
C ILE A 349 4.09 12.50 -10.93
N HIS A 350 3.40 13.10 -11.91
CA HIS A 350 4.01 14.08 -12.79
C HIS A 350 4.55 15.27 -12.00
N ARG A 351 3.73 15.87 -11.12
CA ARG A 351 4.16 16.97 -10.24
C ARG A 351 5.31 16.59 -9.31
N TYR A 352 5.32 15.36 -8.78
CA TYR A 352 6.42 14.90 -7.95
C TYR A 352 7.73 14.81 -8.74
N TYR A 353 7.69 14.35 -9.99
CA TYR A 353 8.86 14.37 -10.87
C TYR A 353 9.32 15.79 -11.19
N ASP A 354 8.40 16.73 -11.42
CA ASP A 354 8.76 18.14 -11.65
C ASP A 354 9.51 18.69 -10.43
N ALA A 355 8.98 18.51 -9.22
CA ALA A 355 9.64 18.93 -7.98
C ALA A 355 11.01 18.24 -7.77
N LEU A 356 11.10 16.93 -8.07
CA LEU A 356 12.35 16.19 -7.97
C LEU A 356 13.41 16.68 -8.97
N LEU A 357 13.00 17.05 -10.18
CA LEU A 357 13.90 17.58 -11.21
C LEU A 357 14.33 19.01 -10.90
N GLU A 358 13.49 19.81 -10.24
CA GLU A 358 13.86 21.12 -9.71
C GLU A 358 14.90 21.00 -8.59
N PHE A 359 14.71 20.04 -7.67
CA PHE A 359 15.63 19.77 -6.57
C PHE A 359 16.98 19.18 -7.03
N GLU A 360 16.93 18.08 -7.80
CA GLU A 360 18.11 17.36 -8.28
C GLU A 360 18.00 17.07 -9.78
N GLN A 361 18.60 17.94 -10.58
CA GLN A 361 18.78 17.71 -12.02
C GLN A 361 19.82 16.61 -12.26
N SER A 362 19.35 15.36 -12.28
CA SER A 362 20.17 14.21 -12.61
C SER A 362 19.67 13.52 -13.87
N ARG A 363 20.62 12.99 -14.67
CA ARG A 363 20.30 12.15 -15.84
C ARG A 363 19.42 10.95 -15.45
N ARG A 364 19.59 10.44 -14.22
CA ARG A 364 18.78 9.37 -13.64
C ARG A 364 17.32 9.81 -13.51
N ASN A 365 17.06 10.96 -12.91
CA ASN A 365 15.69 11.46 -12.66
C ASN A 365 14.98 11.78 -13.99
N HIS A 366 15.68 12.41 -14.94
CA HIS A 366 15.13 12.67 -16.28
C HIS A 366 14.71 11.38 -17.00
N LYS A 367 15.58 10.36 -17.01
CA LYS A 367 15.24 9.05 -17.60
C LYS A 367 14.09 8.35 -16.89
N SER A 368 14.04 8.47 -15.56
CA SER A 368 12.94 7.89 -14.76
C SER A 368 11.60 8.50 -15.14
N HIS A 369 11.54 9.84 -15.26
CA HIS A 369 10.35 10.58 -15.70
C HIS A 369 9.95 10.23 -17.14
N GLU A 370 10.91 10.14 -18.05
CA GLU A 370 10.71 9.69 -19.43
C GLU A 370 10.04 8.30 -19.48
N TYR A 371 10.62 7.31 -18.77
CA TYR A 371 10.05 5.96 -18.73
C TYR A 371 8.66 5.93 -18.11
N PHE A 372 8.41 6.75 -17.09
CA PHE A 372 7.08 6.93 -16.54
C PHE A 372 6.10 7.44 -17.59
N LEU A 373 6.43 8.50 -18.33
CA LEU A 373 5.57 9.06 -19.38
C LEU A 373 5.26 8.02 -20.46
N GLN A 374 6.26 7.27 -20.93
CA GLN A 374 6.06 6.21 -21.93
C GLN A 374 5.04 5.16 -21.46
N ARG A 375 5.19 4.69 -20.22
CA ARG A 375 4.27 3.71 -19.63
C ARG A 375 2.90 4.32 -19.36
N ALA A 376 2.84 5.56 -18.90
CA ALA A 376 1.60 6.28 -18.61
C ALA A 376 0.72 6.45 -19.85
N ILE A 377 1.31 6.80 -21.01
CA ILE A 377 0.59 6.89 -22.29
C ILE A 377 -0.11 5.56 -22.61
N THR A 378 0.62 4.45 -22.51
CA THR A 378 0.11 3.12 -22.84
C THR A 378 -0.95 2.65 -21.84
N ILE A 379 -0.74 2.92 -20.55
CA ILE A 379 -1.70 2.58 -19.49
C ILE A 379 -3.00 3.38 -19.65
N CYS A 380 -2.92 4.69 -19.87
CA CYS A 380 -4.09 5.53 -20.10
C CYS A 380 -4.89 5.02 -21.30
N TYR A 381 -4.22 4.65 -22.40
CA TYR A 381 -4.90 4.06 -23.56
C TYR A 381 -5.62 2.75 -23.21
N ASN A 382 -4.95 1.84 -22.50
CA ASN A 382 -5.54 0.56 -22.08
C ASN A 382 -6.66 0.72 -21.04
N MET A 383 -6.67 1.83 -20.30
CA MET A 383 -7.73 2.21 -19.36
C MET A 383 -8.84 3.04 -20.01
N ASN A 384 -8.97 3.00 -21.34
CA ASN A 384 -9.99 3.71 -22.11
C ASN A 384 -9.91 5.26 -22.00
N GLN A 385 -8.74 5.79 -21.63
CA GLN A 385 -8.43 7.22 -21.54
C GLN A 385 -7.62 7.68 -22.76
N SER A 386 -8.16 7.48 -23.96
CA SER A 386 -7.45 7.77 -25.22
C SER A 386 -7.16 9.26 -25.46
N GLU A 387 -7.90 10.17 -24.84
CA GLU A 387 -7.64 11.61 -24.91
C GLU A 387 -6.42 11.96 -24.06
N ALA A 388 -6.44 11.61 -22.77
CA ALA A 388 -5.28 11.77 -21.87
C ALA A 388 -4.02 11.09 -22.41
N ALA A 389 -4.14 9.89 -22.98
CA ALA A 389 -3.01 9.21 -23.61
C ALA A 389 -2.41 10.00 -24.79
N ARG A 390 -3.26 10.68 -25.60
CA ARG A 390 -2.79 11.54 -26.70
C ARG A 390 -2.14 12.81 -26.19
N GLU A 391 -2.73 13.45 -25.20
CA GLU A 391 -2.15 14.63 -24.55
C GLU A 391 -0.74 14.32 -24.01
N LEU A 392 -0.62 13.25 -23.22
CA LEU A 392 0.67 12.78 -22.72
C LEU A 392 1.66 12.46 -23.86
N PHE A 393 1.19 11.85 -24.96
CA PHE A 393 2.04 11.55 -26.10
C PHE A 393 2.54 12.80 -26.83
N PHE A 394 1.72 13.83 -26.97
CA PHE A 394 2.16 15.11 -27.54
C PHE A 394 3.16 15.80 -26.63
N HIS A 395 2.88 15.88 -25.33
CA HIS A 395 3.81 16.41 -24.33
C HIS A 395 5.15 15.66 -24.34
N TYR A 396 5.11 14.33 -24.44
CA TYR A 396 6.28 13.48 -24.56
C TYR A 396 7.13 13.79 -25.80
N LYS A 397 6.48 14.07 -26.95
CA LYS A 397 7.19 14.46 -28.18
C LYS A 397 7.75 15.87 -28.13
N GLU A 398 7.00 16.83 -27.59
CA GLU A 398 7.39 18.25 -27.53
C GLU A 398 8.64 18.48 -26.68
N ASN A 399 8.75 17.77 -25.55
CA ASN A 399 9.92 17.85 -24.67
C ASN A 399 11.14 17.06 -25.17
N ASN A 400 11.05 16.47 -26.37
CA ASN A 400 12.15 15.76 -27.05
C ASN A 400 12.82 14.68 -26.19
N TYR A 401 12.06 14.04 -25.28
CA TYR A 401 12.53 12.94 -24.42
C TYR A 401 13.17 11.80 -25.25
N ASN A 402 12.71 11.61 -26.49
CA ASN A 402 13.11 10.57 -27.42
C ASN A 402 14.41 10.80 -28.22
N GLY A 403 15.06 11.97 -28.09
CA GLY A 403 16.12 12.34 -29.03
C GLY A 403 15.63 12.48 -30.49
N SER A 404 16.54 12.75 -31.43
CA SER A 404 16.19 13.13 -32.81
C SER A 404 15.67 12.00 -33.71
N GLU A 405 15.87 10.72 -33.34
CA GLU A 405 15.61 9.57 -34.22
C GLU A 405 14.14 9.10 -34.25
N GLU A 406 13.29 9.52 -33.30
CA GLU A 406 11.88 9.08 -33.22
C GLU A 406 10.85 10.22 -33.37
N LYS A 407 11.23 11.37 -33.95
CA LYS A 407 10.30 12.51 -34.12
C LYS A 407 9.05 12.18 -34.95
N ASP A 408 9.11 11.17 -35.80
CA ASP A 408 8.02 10.83 -36.74
C ASP A 408 7.09 9.71 -36.27
N ILE A 409 7.31 9.12 -35.08
CA ILE A 409 6.41 8.07 -34.58
C ILE A 409 4.99 8.62 -34.44
N THR A 410 4.00 7.89 -34.95
CA THR A 410 2.58 8.21 -34.78
C THR A 410 2.07 7.66 -33.45
N PHE A 411 0.98 8.25 -32.92
CA PHE A 411 0.36 7.77 -31.68
C PHE A 411 0.01 6.27 -31.71
N ASN A 412 -0.50 5.79 -32.84
CA ASN A 412 -0.88 4.37 -32.97
C ASN A 412 0.35 3.45 -33.00
N GLU A 413 1.44 3.88 -33.63
CA GLU A 413 2.71 3.15 -33.62
C GLU A 413 3.32 3.13 -32.23
N PHE A 414 3.22 4.24 -31.48
CA PHE A 414 3.66 4.31 -30.10
C PHE A 414 2.89 3.31 -29.20
N ILE A 415 1.56 3.30 -29.28
CA ILE A 415 0.72 2.41 -28.45
C ILE A 415 0.96 0.93 -28.74
N LEU A 416 1.17 0.57 -30.01
CA LEU A 416 1.43 -0.82 -30.39
C LEU A 416 2.92 -1.18 -30.25
N GLY A 417 3.83 -0.22 -30.31
CA GLY A 417 5.27 -0.40 -30.28
C GLY A 417 5.73 -1.49 -31.25
N ALA A 418 6.53 -2.42 -30.74
CA ALA A 418 7.01 -3.59 -31.49
C ALA A 418 5.88 -4.47 -32.08
N MET A 419 4.64 -4.40 -31.57
CA MET A 419 3.53 -5.17 -32.15
C MET A 419 3.23 -4.74 -33.59
N VAL A 420 3.56 -3.52 -34.02
CA VAL A 420 3.34 -3.11 -35.42
C VAL A 420 4.14 -3.98 -36.37
N SER A 421 5.43 -4.20 -36.08
CA SER A 421 6.28 -5.05 -36.92
C SER A 421 5.86 -6.51 -36.82
N THR A 422 5.54 -7.00 -35.62
CA THR A 422 5.01 -8.36 -35.40
C THR A 422 3.73 -8.61 -36.22
N LEU A 423 2.77 -7.68 -36.21
CA LEU A 423 1.52 -7.82 -36.97
C LEU A 423 1.75 -7.85 -38.49
N LYS A 424 2.81 -7.17 -38.96
CA LYS A 424 3.20 -7.17 -40.38
C LYS A 424 3.96 -8.43 -40.77
N SER A 425 4.76 -9.03 -39.89
CA SER A 425 5.53 -10.23 -40.22
C SER A 425 4.78 -11.55 -40.00
N ASN A 426 3.83 -11.57 -39.06
CA ASN A 426 3.14 -12.79 -38.65
C ASN A 426 2.10 -13.27 -39.66
N THR A 427 1.82 -14.57 -39.59
CA THR A 427 0.77 -15.23 -40.36
C THR A 427 -0.63 -14.82 -39.91
N PHE A 428 -1.63 -15.11 -40.75
CA PHE A 428 -3.06 -14.99 -40.39
C PHE A 428 -3.40 -15.63 -39.03
N LYS A 429 -2.93 -16.87 -38.79
CA LYS A 429 -3.29 -17.63 -37.57
C LYS A 429 -2.71 -16.97 -36.31
N GLU A 430 -1.45 -16.54 -36.37
CA GLU A 430 -0.76 -15.88 -35.25
C GLU A 430 -1.40 -14.53 -34.95
N ASN A 431 -1.66 -13.71 -35.98
CA ASN A 431 -2.31 -12.41 -35.82
C ASN A 431 -3.74 -12.54 -35.24
N LYS A 432 -4.51 -13.52 -35.72
CA LYS A 432 -5.82 -13.85 -35.16
C LYS A 432 -5.70 -14.19 -33.67
N ALA A 433 -4.79 -15.08 -33.30
CA ALA A 433 -4.59 -15.51 -31.91
C ALA A 433 -4.16 -14.34 -30.99
N LEU A 434 -3.26 -13.47 -31.46
CA LEU A 434 -2.84 -12.28 -30.72
C LEU A 434 -4.01 -11.33 -30.42
N ILE A 435 -4.84 -11.04 -31.44
CA ILE A 435 -6.02 -10.17 -31.26
C ILE A 435 -7.04 -10.83 -30.34
N GLU A 436 -7.31 -12.13 -30.51
CA GLU A 436 -8.23 -12.88 -29.65
C GLU A 436 -7.75 -12.94 -28.19
N SER A 437 -6.44 -13.02 -27.93
CA SER A 437 -5.87 -12.98 -26.58
C SER A 437 -6.13 -11.64 -25.87
N VAL A 438 -5.98 -10.51 -26.59
CA VAL A 438 -6.29 -9.19 -26.04
C VAL A 438 -7.80 -9.05 -25.79
N LEU A 439 -8.64 -9.60 -26.66
CA LEU A 439 -10.10 -9.66 -26.46
C LEU A 439 -10.48 -10.52 -25.25
N ILE A 440 -9.87 -11.68 -25.06
CA ILE A 440 -10.04 -12.52 -23.86
C ILE A 440 -9.70 -11.73 -22.60
N SER A 441 -8.58 -10.99 -22.61
CA SER A 441 -8.19 -10.13 -21.48
C SER A 441 -9.19 -9.00 -21.22
N SER A 442 -9.76 -8.41 -22.27
CA SER A 442 -10.85 -7.43 -22.17
C SER A 442 -12.09 -8.02 -21.50
N ILE A 443 -12.48 -9.25 -21.86
CA ILE A 443 -13.66 -9.91 -21.30
C ILE A 443 -13.45 -10.24 -19.81
N ARG A 444 -12.29 -10.80 -19.44
CA ARG A 444 -11.96 -11.10 -18.03
C ARG A 444 -12.01 -9.85 -17.15
N ASN A 445 -11.55 -8.70 -17.66
CA ASN A 445 -11.64 -7.43 -16.93
C ASN A 445 -13.10 -6.97 -16.76
N ALA A 446 -13.97 -7.18 -17.75
CA ALA A 446 -15.40 -6.89 -17.58
C ALA A 446 -16.04 -7.79 -16.52
N GLU A 447 -15.75 -9.09 -16.53
CA GLU A 447 -16.24 -10.04 -15.51
C GLU A 447 -15.77 -9.65 -14.09
N ALA A 448 -14.57 -9.09 -13.97
CA ALA A 448 -14.04 -8.57 -12.70
C ALA A 448 -14.58 -7.18 -12.31
N GLY A 449 -15.47 -6.58 -13.11
CA GLY A 449 -15.98 -5.21 -12.88
C GLY A 449 -15.02 -4.08 -13.29
N ASN A 450 -13.86 -4.41 -13.86
CA ASN A 450 -12.88 -3.44 -14.37
C ASN A 450 -13.24 -2.97 -15.79
N PHE A 451 -14.35 -2.26 -15.88
CA PHE A 451 -14.98 -1.84 -17.13
C PHE A 451 -14.11 -0.93 -18.00
N GLU A 452 -13.34 -0.03 -17.39
CA GLU A 452 -12.45 0.90 -18.09
C GLU A 452 -11.32 0.15 -18.81
N MET A 453 -10.64 -0.75 -18.09
CA MET A 453 -9.61 -1.61 -18.66
C MET A 453 -10.17 -2.54 -19.74
N SER A 454 -11.36 -3.09 -19.52
CA SER A 454 -12.05 -3.92 -20.51
C SER A 454 -12.21 -3.16 -21.84
N GLN A 455 -12.73 -1.93 -21.80
CA GLN A 455 -12.94 -1.14 -23.00
C GLN A 455 -11.65 -0.71 -23.68
N GLY A 456 -10.62 -0.32 -22.92
CA GLY A 456 -9.34 0.09 -23.52
C GLY A 456 -8.59 -1.08 -24.15
N LEU A 457 -8.63 -2.29 -23.56
CA LEU A 457 -8.11 -3.50 -24.18
C LEU A 457 -8.87 -3.85 -25.47
N ARG A 458 -10.20 -3.70 -25.49
CA ARG A 458 -11.00 -3.87 -26.71
C ARG A 458 -10.59 -2.87 -27.81
N ASN A 459 -10.37 -1.61 -27.44
CA ASN A 459 -9.89 -0.58 -28.36
C ASN A 459 -8.50 -0.93 -28.92
N ARG A 460 -7.61 -1.47 -28.08
CA ARG A 460 -6.29 -1.95 -28.51
C ARG A 460 -6.40 -3.12 -29.48
N ALA A 461 -7.27 -4.11 -29.21
CA ALA A 461 -7.53 -5.21 -30.13
C ALA A 461 -8.07 -4.70 -31.49
N MET A 462 -8.96 -3.70 -31.47
CA MET A 462 -9.45 -3.04 -32.68
C MET A 462 -8.32 -2.31 -33.44
N LEU A 463 -7.40 -1.66 -32.72
CA LEU A 463 -6.24 -1.01 -33.33
C LEU A 463 -5.32 -2.03 -34.01
N MET A 464 -5.01 -3.15 -33.34
CA MET A 464 -4.24 -4.26 -33.93
C MET A 464 -4.93 -4.81 -35.19
N TYR A 465 -6.25 -5.04 -35.12
CA TYR A 465 -7.06 -5.46 -36.26
C TYR A 465 -6.98 -4.48 -37.44
N ARG A 466 -7.04 -3.16 -37.18
CA ARG A 466 -6.92 -2.14 -38.24
C ARG A 466 -5.55 -2.13 -38.89
N VAL A 467 -4.48 -2.27 -38.10
CA VAL A 467 -3.10 -2.37 -38.64
C VAL A 467 -2.98 -3.59 -39.54
N HIS A 468 -3.45 -4.76 -39.09
CA HIS A 468 -3.46 -5.96 -39.90
C HIS A 468 -4.28 -5.77 -41.19
N GLN A 469 -5.51 -5.24 -41.12
CA GLN A 469 -6.36 -5.07 -42.31
C GLN A 469 -5.81 -4.02 -43.28
N LYS A 470 -5.06 -3.02 -42.81
CA LYS A 470 -4.38 -2.06 -43.69
C LYS A 470 -3.32 -2.76 -44.54
N GLU A 471 -2.57 -3.69 -43.95
CA GLU A 471 -1.50 -4.43 -44.63
C GLU A 471 -2.06 -5.57 -45.51
N TRP A 472 -2.98 -6.36 -44.96
CA TRP A 472 -3.38 -7.66 -45.53
C TRP A 472 -4.84 -7.72 -45.98
N GLY A 473 -5.62 -6.65 -45.82
CA GLY A 473 -7.09 -6.68 -46.01
C GLY A 473 -7.57 -6.92 -47.46
N LYS A 474 -6.64 -6.92 -48.42
CA LYS A 474 -6.88 -7.23 -49.85
C LYS A 474 -6.30 -8.59 -50.27
N THR A 475 -5.71 -9.35 -49.36
CA THR A 475 -5.08 -10.65 -49.64
C THR A 475 -5.87 -11.80 -49.02
N SER A 476 -5.42 -13.05 -49.25
CA SER A 476 -5.95 -14.23 -48.57
C SER A 476 -5.67 -14.24 -47.06
N GLN A 477 -4.78 -13.38 -46.57
CA GLN A 477 -4.48 -13.24 -45.14
C GLN A 477 -5.45 -12.33 -44.40
N LYS A 478 -6.46 -11.77 -45.08
CA LYS A 478 -7.48 -10.91 -44.47
C LYS A 478 -8.16 -11.57 -43.25
N LEU A 479 -8.20 -10.87 -42.13
CA LEU A 479 -8.96 -11.30 -40.94
C LEU A 479 -10.48 -11.23 -41.16
N PRO A 480 -11.26 -12.10 -40.49
CA PRO A 480 -12.73 -11.98 -40.47
C PRO A 480 -13.17 -10.66 -39.83
N LYS A 481 -14.42 -10.25 -40.03
CA LYS A 481 -14.96 -9.04 -39.38
C LYS A 481 -14.71 -9.10 -37.87
N PHE A 482 -14.34 -7.98 -37.26
CA PHE A 482 -13.94 -7.90 -35.85
C PHE A 482 -14.94 -8.55 -34.88
N GLN A 483 -16.24 -8.38 -35.11
CA GLN A 483 -17.31 -9.03 -34.32
C GLN A 483 -17.20 -10.56 -34.23
N PHE A 484 -16.66 -11.22 -35.26
CA PHE A 484 -16.45 -12.67 -35.24
C PHE A 484 -15.24 -13.07 -34.39
N LEU A 485 -14.21 -12.22 -34.32
CA LEU A 485 -13.09 -12.40 -33.38
C LEU A 485 -13.58 -12.23 -31.94
N GLU A 486 -14.45 -11.24 -31.68
CA GLU A 486 -15.09 -11.06 -30.37
C GLU A 486 -15.94 -12.27 -29.99
N LYS A 487 -16.76 -12.80 -30.92
CA LYS A 487 -17.55 -14.02 -30.69
C LYS A 487 -16.64 -15.22 -30.39
N SER A 488 -15.58 -15.39 -31.17
CA SER A 488 -14.59 -16.47 -31.01
C SER A 488 -13.90 -16.41 -29.64
N ALA A 489 -13.46 -15.21 -29.21
CA ALA A 489 -12.86 -14.99 -27.89
C ALA A 489 -13.84 -15.26 -26.73
N LYS A 490 -15.14 -14.95 -26.89
CA LYS A 490 -16.16 -15.32 -25.89
C LYS A 490 -16.34 -16.83 -25.80
N LEU A 491 -16.49 -17.50 -26.94
CA LEU A 491 -16.67 -18.95 -26.99
C LEU A 491 -15.47 -19.71 -26.45
N SER A 492 -14.24 -19.22 -26.68
CA SER A 492 -13.04 -19.86 -26.14
C SER A 492 -12.94 -19.79 -24.61
N LEU A 493 -13.53 -18.77 -23.97
CA LEU A 493 -13.60 -18.63 -22.52
C LEU A 493 -14.74 -19.43 -21.90
N ALA A 494 -15.93 -19.39 -22.51
CA ALA A 494 -17.11 -20.04 -21.95
C ALA A 494 -17.19 -21.54 -22.24
N GLY A 495 -16.55 -22.01 -23.31
CA GLY A 495 -16.74 -23.37 -23.80
C GLY A 495 -18.20 -23.60 -24.18
N ASN A 496 -18.82 -24.62 -23.59
CA ASN A 496 -20.23 -24.97 -23.78
C ASN A 496 -21.15 -24.46 -22.66
N ASP A 497 -20.67 -23.62 -21.74
CA ASP A 497 -21.47 -23.07 -20.63
C ASP A 497 -22.26 -21.83 -21.08
N GLU A 498 -23.53 -22.02 -21.43
CA GLU A 498 -24.45 -20.95 -21.83
C GLU A 498 -24.66 -19.92 -20.72
N SER A 499 -24.71 -20.35 -19.45
CA SER A 499 -24.90 -19.45 -18.31
C SER A 499 -23.71 -18.48 -18.16
N ARG A 500 -22.49 -18.97 -18.44
CA ARG A 500 -21.29 -18.15 -18.41
C ARG A 500 -21.26 -17.15 -19.57
N LEU A 501 -21.70 -17.56 -20.77
CA LEU A 501 -21.87 -16.63 -21.90
C LEU A 501 -22.80 -15.48 -21.55
N GLU A 502 -23.95 -15.75 -20.95
CA GLU A 502 -24.90 -14.71 -20.54
C GLU A 502 -24.29 -13.75 -19.50
N ARG A 503 -23.59 -14.28 -18.49
CA ARG A 503 -22.87 -13.45 -17.50
C ARG A 503 -21.82 -12.55 -18.16
N MET A 504 -21.01 -13.10 -19.06
CA MET A 504 -20.00 -12.33 -19.80
C MET A 504 -20.64 -11.23 -20.65
N GLU A 505 -21.75 -11.51 -21.33
CA GLU A 505 -22.45 -10.51 -22.14
C GLU A 505 -23.04 -9.38 -21.30
N LYS A 506 -23.59 -9.70 -20.13
CA LYS A 506 -24.04 -8.70 -19.17
C LYS A 506 -22.90 -7.79 -18.73
N SER A 507 -21.78 -8.35 -18.27
CA SER A 507 -20.60 -7.57 -17.84
C SER A 507 -20.04 -6.71 -18.96
N LEU A 508 -19.98 -7.21 -20.20
CA LEU A 508 -19.52 -6.42 -21.36
C LEU A 508 -20.50 -5.28 -21.69
N SER A 509 -21.81 -5.51 -21.57
CA SER A 509 -22.83 -4.47 -21.76
C SER A 509 -22.69 -3.35 -20.72
N GLU A 510 -22.46 -3.72 -19.46
CA GLU A 510 -22.17 -2.77 -18.38
C GLU A 510 -20.88 -2.00 -18.65
N ALA A 511 -19.84 -2.68 -19.13
CA ALA A 511 -18.59 -2.03 -19.50
C ALA A 511 -18.76 -0.96 -20.59
N ILE A 512 -19.60 -1.22 -21.59
CA ILE A 512 -19.91 -0.25 -22.67
C ILE A 512 -20.66 0.97 -22.11
N LYS A 513 -21.55 0.76 -21.14
CA LYS A 513 -22.35 1.82 -20.51
C LYS A 513 -21.57 2.63 -19.47
N SER A 514 -20.42 2.13 -19.00
CA SER A 514 -19.62 2.82 -17.99
C SER A 514 -19.17 4.20 -18.48
N LYS A 515 -19.46 5.23 -17.68
CA LYS A 515 -19.05 6.61 -17.98
C LYS A 515 -17.55 6.76 -17.70
N ARG A 516 -16.84 7.34 -18.67
CA ARG A 516 -15.42 7.73 -18.49
C ARG A 516 -15.36 8.95 -17.56
N LYS A 517 -14.52 8.88 -16.54
CA LYS A 517 -14.10 10.08 -15.79
C LYS A 517 -12.97 10.75 -16.55
N LYS A 518 -13.04 12.07 -16.73
CA LYS A 518 -11.92 12.85 -17.26
C LYS A 518 -10.80 12.85 -16.23
N ILE A 519 -9.56 12.68 -16.68
CA ILE A 519 -8.38 12.62 -15.82
C ILE A 519 -7.47 13.79 -16.17
N ALA A 520 -6.92 14.43 -15.14
CA ALA A 520 -5.90 15.46 -15.31
C ALA A 520 -4.56 14.79 -15.68
N THR A 521 -3.91 15.30 -16.72
CA THR A 521 -2.61 14.84 -17.20
C THR A 521 -1.43 15.59 -16.54
N HIS A 522 -1.72 16.74 -15.93
CA HIS A 522 -0.79 17.62 -15.21
C HIS A 522 -1.40 18.12 -13.89
#